data_AF-A0A960LCF1-F1
#
_entry.id   AF-A0A960LCF1-F1
#
_cell.length_a   1.000
_cell.length_b   1.000
_cell.length_c   1.000
_cell.angle_alpha   90.00
_cell.angle_beta   90.00
_cell.angle_gamma   90.00
#
_symmetry.space_group_name_H-M   'P 1'
#
loop_
_entity.id
_entity.type
_entity.pdbx_description
1 polymer ?
#
loop_
_entity_poly.entity_id
_entity_poly.type
_entity_poly.pdbx_seq_one_letter_code
_entity_poly.pdbx_strand_id
1 'polypeptide(L)'
;MTIERDEDTEDEAGADRAIAIVGMAGRFPKAADLEAFWRNLRGGVESMEELSDDELRAAGVEERWLSDPSYVKVASRLEDVDAFDAELFGYTAREAEVLDPQQRLFLEQCWHALEDAGIDPARSEELIGVYAGVAWNTYLLSNLVRHPELFDGAGGFQVFITNDKDFMPTRVAYKLDLKGPAMIVQTSCSTSL
;
A
#
# COMPACT_ATOMS: atom_id res chain seq x y z
N MET A 1 56.16 9.04 -15.14
CA MET A 1 55.42 7.85 -14.66
C MET A 1 53.99 8.32 -14.45
N THR A 2 53.22 8.31 -15.53
CA THR A 2 51.81 8.72 -15.51
C THR A 2 51.04 7.48 -15.12
N ILE A 3 50.33 7.54 -13.99
CA ILE A 3 49.40 6.49 -13.59
C ILE A 3 48.15 6.75 -14.44
N GLU A 4 47.99 5.98 -15.51
CA GLU A 4 46.70 5.83 -16.18
C GLU A 4 45.76 5.21 -15.14
N ARG A 5 44.71 5.95 -14.80
CA ARG A 5 43.66 5.50 -13.91
C ARG A 5 42.71 4.70 -14.82
N ASP A 6 42.64 3.38 -14.62
CA ASP A 6 41.74 2.49 -15.36
C ASP A 6 40.28 2.86 -15.05
N GLU A 7 39.72 3.80 -15.82
CA GLU A 7 38.30 4.19 -15.76
C GLU A 7 37.37 3.00 -16.06
N ASP A 8 37.83 2.00 -16.81
CA ASP A 8 37.06 0.80 -17.18
C ASP A 8 36.74 -0.12 -15.99
N THR A 9 37.51 -0.06 -14.88
CA THR A 9 37.31 -0.95 -13.72
C THR A 9 36.30 -0.43 -12.70
N GLU A 10 36.02 0.88 -12.66
CA GLU A 10 35.01 1.46 -11.78
C GLU A 10 33.59 1.23 -12.32
N ASP A 11 33.41 1.20 -13.65
CA ASP A 11 32.10 0.99 -14.30
C ASP A 11 31.59 -0.46 -14.19
N GLU A 12 32.46 -1.47 -14.31
CA GLU A 12 32.05 -2.88 -14.16
C GLU A 12 31.59 -3.20 -12.73
N ALA A 13 32.25 -2.63 -11.72
CA ALA A 13 31.87 -2.83 -10.31
C ALA A 13 30.57 -2.10 -9.93
N GLY A 14 30.25 -1.00 -10.61
CA GLY A 14 28.98 -0.28 -10.48
C GLY A 14 27.82 -1.04 -11.11
N ALA A 15 28.04 -1.67 -12.27
CA ALA A 15 27.03 -2.47 -12.96
C ALA A 15 26.61 -3.71 -12.15
N ASP A 16 27.54 -4.38 -11.46
CA ASP A 16 27.27 -5.61 -10.68
C ASP A 16 26.42 -5.35 -9.40
N ARG A 17 26.25 -4.07 -9.01
CA ARG A 17 25.40 -3.64 -7.88
C ARG A 17 24.15 -2.88 -8.32
N ALA A 18 23.95 -2.72 -9.62
CA ALA A 18 22.80 -2.01 -10.14
C ALA A 18 21.52 -2.85 -9.92
N ILE A 19 20.45 -2.18 -9.49
CA ILE A 19 19.13 -2.78 -9.34
C ILE A 19 18.20 -2.13 -10.36
N ALA A 20 17.58 -2.95 -11.21
CA ALA A 20 16.63 -2.50 -12.20
C ALA A 20 15.20 -2.51 -11.64
N ILE A 21 14.43 -1.45 -11.92
CA ILE A 21 12.99 -1.45 -11.72
C ILE A 21 12.36 -2.02 -13.00
N VAL A 22 11.82 -3.23 -12.91
CA VAL A 22 11.28 -3.97 -14.07
C VAL A 22 9.76 -3.96 -14.16
N GLY A 23 9.07 -3.54 -13.10
CA GLY A 23 7.63 -3.32 -13.10
C GLY A 23 7.21 -2.47 -11.90
N MET A 24 6.08 -1.77 -12.02
CA MET A 24 5.57 -0.85 -11.02
C MET A 24 4.03 -0.84 -11.02
N ALA A 25 3.45 -0.64 -9.85
CA ALA A 25 2.03 -0.34 -9.70
C ALA A 25 1.82 0.64 -8.54
N GLY A 26 0.73 1.40 -8.59
CA GLY A 26 0.37 2.30 -7.50
C GLY A 26 -0.95 3.02 -7.77
N ARG A 27 -1.63 3.34 -6.67
CA ARG A 27 -2.84 4.18 -6.65
C ARG A 27 -2.56 5.46 -5.87
N PHE A 28 -3.06 6.57 -6.38
CA PHE A 28 -2.85 7.89 -5.79
C PHE A 28 -4.17 8.68 -5.80
N PRO A 29 -4.31 9.70 -4.95
CA PRO A 29 -5.48 10.58 -5.00
C PRO A 29 -5.71 11.14 -6.43
N LYS A 30 -6.94 10.97 -6.95
CA LYS A 30 -7.36 11.28 -8.34
C LYS A 30 -6.61 10.52 -9.44
N ALA A 31 -5.96 9.40 -9.12
CA ALA A 31 -5.24 8.55 -10.08
C ALA A 31 -5.35 7.07 -9.70
N ALA A 32 -6.19 6.34 -10.43
CA ALA A 32 -6.41 4.92 -10.21
C ALA A 32 -5.20 4.03 -10.56
N ASP A 33 -4.25 4.54 -11.35
CA ASP A 33 -3.05 3.83 -11.81
C ASP A 33 -1.89 4.80 -12.10
N LEU A 34 -0.72 4.24 -12.46
CA LEU A 34 0.48 5.03 -12.78
C LEU A 34 0.36 5.86 -14.06
N GLU A 35 -0.48 5.46 -15.01
CA GLU A 35 -0.70 6.23 -16.22
C GLU A 35 -1.47 7.52 -15.91
N ALA A 36 -2.55 7.40 -15.14
CA ALA A 36 -3.32 8.51 -14.60
C ALA A 36 -2.45 9.41 -13.72
N PHE A 37 -1.62 8.81 -12.85
CA PHE A 37 -0.70 9.56 -12.01
C PHE A 37 0.28 10.37 -12.86
N TRP A 38 0.89 9.77 -13.89
CA TRP A 38 1.79 10.46 -14.79
C TRP A 38 1.10 11.58 -15.59
N ARG A 39 -0.12 11.36 -16.07
CA ARG A 39 -0.93 12.41 -16.71
C ARG A 39 -1.19 13.57 -15.75
N ASN A 40 -1.53 13.29 -14.49
CA ASN A 40 -1.76 14.29 -13.46
C ASN A 40 -0.50 15.11 -13.17
N LEU A 41 0.65 14.45 -13.01
CA LEU A 41 1.94 15.13 -12.79
C LEU A 41 2.30 16.06 -13.96
N ARG A 42 2.21 15.57 -15.21
CA ARG A 42 2.47 16.40 -16.39
C ARG A 42 1.47 17.55 -16.54
N GLY A 43 0.24 17.35 -16.09
CA GLY A 43 -0.83 18.35 -16.14
C GLY A 43 -0.83 19.34 -14.99
N GLY A 44 0.00 19.15 -13.95
CA GLY A 44 -0.03 19.98 -12.74
C GLY A 44 -1.34 19.85 -11.98
N VAL A 45 -1.96 18.68 -11.97
CA VAL A 45 -3.25 18.44 -11.31
C VAL A 45 -3.09 18.44 -9.79
N GLU A 46 -3.88 19.26 -9.10
CA GLU A 46 -3.99 19.22 -7.64
C GLU A 46 -4.93 18.10 -7.19
N SER A 47 -4.38 17.10 -6.50
CA SER A 47 -5.15 15.95 -6.01
C SER A 47 -5.71 16.10 -4.60
N MET A 48 -5.41 17.21 -3.93
CA MET A 48 -6.06 17.58 -2.68
C MET A 48 -7.48 18.09 -2.95
N GLU A 49 -8.36 17.94 -1.96
CA GLU A 49 -9.74 18.40 -2.00
C GLU A 49 -10.09 19.16 -0.73
N GLU A 50 -10.78 20.29 -0.90
CA GLU A 50 -11.40 21.01 0.20
C GLU A 50 -12.65 20.25 0.67
N LEU A 51 -12.79 20.08 1.98
CA LEU A 51 -13.91 19.41 2.60
C LEU A 51 -14.88 20.44 3.15
N SER A 52 -16.16 20.23 2.89
CA SER A 52 -17.22 21.07 3.47
C SER A 52 -17.40 20.81 4.96
N ASP A 53 -17.94 21.80 5.68
CA ASP A 53 -18.29 21.65 7.10
C ASP A 53 -19.31 20.53 7.33
N ASP A 54 -20.21 20.31 6.37
CA ASP A 54 -21.21 19.24 6.45
C ASP A 54 -20.56 17.85 6.32
N GLU A 55 -19.59 17.67 5.42
CA GLU A 55 -18.82 16.43 5.31
C GLU A 55 -18.00 16.17 6.57
N LEU A 56 -17.32 17.19 7.09
CA LEU A 56 -16.51 17.07 8.30
C LEU A 56 -17.39 16.78 9.53
N ARG A 57 -18.55 17.42 9.64
CA ARG A 57 -19.53 17.15 10.70
C ARG A 57 -20.09 15.73 10.60
N ALA A 58 -20.39 15.25 9.39
CA ALA A 58 -20.81 13.88 9.15
C ALA A 58 -19.71 12.86 9.51
N ALA A 59 -18.44 13.23 9.31
CA ALA A 59 -17.27 12.45 9.74
C ALA A 59 -16.97 12.54 11.26
N GLY A 60 -17.76 13.29 12.02
CA GLY A 60 -17.64 13.40 13.48
C GLY A 60 -16.63 14.45 13.96
N VAL A 61 -16.21 15.38 13.10
CA VAL A 61 -15.36 16.51 13.53
C VAL A 61 -16.15 17.43 14.45
N GLU A 62 -15.58 17.73 15.62
CA GLU A 62 -16.23 18.60 16.61
C GLU A 62 -16.33 20.06 16.12
N GLU A 63 -17.44 20.73 16.45
CA GLU A 63 -17.72 22.12 16.02
C GLU A 63 -16.63 23.13 16.45
N ARG A 64 -15.91 22.86 17.54
CA ARG A 64 -14.77 23.68 17.98
C ARG A 64 -13.64 23.73 16.96
N TRP A 65 -13.45 22.67 16.17
CA TRP A 65 -12.44 22.62 15.10
C TRP A 65 -12.97 23.27 13.83
N LEU A 66 -14.25 23.08 13.51
CA LEU A 66 -14.87 23.69 12.33
C LEU A 66 -14.90 25.22 12.39
N SER A 67 -14.99 25.77 13.59
CA SER A 67 -14.97 27.21 13.87
C SER A 67 -13.56 27.79 14.08
N ASP A 68 -12.52 26.96 14.14
CA ASP A 68 -11.13 27.41 14.30
C ASP A 68 -10.56 27.86 12.94
N PRO A 69 -10.16 29.14 12.78
CA PRO A 69 -9.60 29.63 11.53
C PRO A 69 -8.23 29.01 11.16
N SER A 70 -7.56 28.32 12.10
CA SER A 70 -6.32 27.59 11.85
C SER A 70 -6.53 26.15 11.37
N TYR A 71 -7.78 25.65 11.39
CA TYR A 71 -8.09 24.31 10.96
C TYR A 71 -8.14 24.21 9.43
N VAL A 72 -7.23 23.43 8.85
CA VAL A 72 -7.15 23.22 7.39
C VAL A 72 -8.09 22.09 6.98
N LYS A 73 -9.17 22.45 6.27
CA LYS A 73 -10.24 21.54 5.82
C LYS A 73 -9.88 20.89 4.48
N VAL A 74 -8.69 20.30 4.39
CA VAL A 74 -8.19 19.68 3.15
C VAL A 74 -7.82 18.23 3.41
N ALA A 75 -8.17 17.35 2.48
CA ALA A 75 -7.78 15.95 2.51
C ALA A 75 -7.31 15.46 1.14
N SER A 76 -6.69 14.30 1.14
CA SER A 76 -6.41 13.52 -0.06
C SER A 76 -6.96 12.12 0.13
N ARG A 77 -7.94 11.72 -0.67
CA ARG A 77 -8.62 10.44 -0.54
C ARG A 77 -8.29 9.54 -1.72
N LEU A 78 -8.17 8.25 -1.44
CA LEU A 78 -8.20 7.23 -2.48
C LEU A 78 -9.66 6.88 -2.76
N GLU A 79 -9.97 6.66 -4.04
CA GLU A 79 -11.27 6.14 -4.48
C GLU A 79 -11.33 4.63 -4.21
N ASP A 80 -12.52 4.06 -4.06
CA ASP A 80 -12.76 2.61 -3.96
C ASP A 80 -11.85 1.90 -2.93
N VAL A 81 -11.68 2.47 -1.74
CA VAL A 81 -10.87 1.87 -0.66
C VAL A 81 -11.57 0.72 0.06
N ASP A 82 -12.89 0.61 -0.13
CA ASP A 82 -13.74 -0.47 0.36
C ASP A 82 -13.87 -1.62 -0.64
N ALA A 83 -13.54 -1.41 -1.91
CA ALA A 83 -13.51 -2.44 -2.94
C ALA A 83 -12.31 -3.39 -2.76
N PHE A 84 -12.54 -4.68 -3.04
CA PHE A 84 -11.51 -5.71 -3.04
C PHE A 84 -12.01 -6.95 -3.79
N ASP A 85 -11.21 -7.49 -4.71
CA ASP A 85 -11.54 -8.76 -5.38
C ASP A 85 -11.22 -9.96 -4.47
N ALA A 86 -12.13 -10.24 -3.54
CA ALA A 86 -11.95 -11.30 -2.57
C ALA A 86 -11.82 -12.70 -3.22
N GLU A 87 -12.56 -12.96 -4.30
CA GLU A 87 -12.57 -14.27 -4.97
C GLU A 87 -11.23 -14.54 -5.66
N LEU A 88 -10.68 -13.55 -6.36
CA LEU A 88 -9.36 -13.65 -7.00
C LEU A 88 -8.28 -14.10 -6.01
N PHE A 89 -8.28 -13.53 -4.80
CA PHE A 89 -7.31 -13.85 -3.76
C PHE A 89 -7.74 -14.97 -2.81
N GLY A 90 -8.85 -15.67 -3.10
CA GLY A 90 -9.33 -16.79 -2.27
C GLY A 90 -9.67 -16.37 -0.84
N TYR A 91 -10.39 -15.27 -0.69
CA TYR A 91 -11.04 -14.82 0.55
C TYR A 91 -12.56 -14.99 0.44
N THR A 92 -13.19 -15.36 1.55
CA THR A 92 -14.62 -15.15 1.70
C THR A 92 -14.92 -13.66 1.93
N ALA A 93 -16.15 -13.23 1.62
CA ALA A 93 -16.59 -11.86 1.88
C ALA A 93 -16.39 -11.45 3.36
N ARG A 94 -16.58 -12.39 4.29
CA ARG A 94 -16.43 -12.15 5.72
C ARG A 94 -14.96 -11.95 6.14
N GLU A 95 -14.04 -12.71 5.56
CA GLU A 95 -12.60 -12.52 5.81
C GLU A 95 -12.10 -11.20 5.23
N ALA A 96 -12.58 -10.84 4.03
CA ALA A 96 -12.25 -9.56 3.40
C ALA A 96 -12.77 -8.36 4.20
N GLU A 97 -13.96 -8.46 4.78
CA GLU A 97 -14.58 -7.41 5.59
C GLU A 97 -13.73 -7.04 6.83
N VAL A 98 -13.05 -8.01 7.46
CA VAL A 98 -12.22 -7.75 8.66
C VAL A 98 -10.74 -7.51 8.34
N LEU A 99 -10.35 -7.56 7.07
CA LEU A 99 -8.99 -7.31 6.60
C LEU A 99 -8.72 -5.82 6.48
N ASP A 100 -7.61 -5.32 7.03
CA ASP A 100 -7.21 -3.93 6.87
C ASP A 100 -7.20 -3.56 5.37
N PRO A 101 -7.96 -2.54 4.91
CA PRO A 101 -7.94 -2.07 3.53
C PRO A 101 -6.53 -1.79 2.99
N GLN A 102 -5.59 -1.38 3.84
CA GLN A 102 -4.20 -1.20 3.43
C GLN A 102 -3.56 -2.51 2.97
N GLN A 103 -3.88 -3.64 3.63
CA GLN A 103 -3.40 -4.97 3.23
C GLN A 103 -4.08 -5.47 1.95
N ARG A 104 -5.37 -5.15 1.76
CA ARG A 104 -6.12 -5.46 0.54
C ARG A 104 -5.51 -4.76 -0.67
N LEU A 105 -5.38 -3.44 -0.58
CA LEU A 105 -4.82 -2.60 -1.63
C LEU A 105 -3.37 -3.00 -1.92
N PHE A 106 -2.56 -3.25 -0.89
CA PHE A 106 -1.17 -3.67 -1.09
C PHE A 106 -1.07 -5.01 -1.84
N LEU A 107 -1.92 -5.98 -1.52
CA LEU A 107 -1.97 -7.27 -2.23
C LEU A 107 -2.31 -7.09 -3.71
N GLU A 108 -3.32 -6.26 -4.03
CA GLU A 108 -3.66 -5.92 -5.41
C GLU A 108 -2.52 -5.21 -6.14
N GLN A 109 -1.82 -4.27 -5.47
CA GLN A 109 -0.70 -3.58 -6.10
C GLN A 109 0.52 -4.50 -6.32
N CYS A 110 0.77 -5.47 -5.42
CA CYS A 110 1.79 -6.48 -5.67
C CYS A 110 1.45 -7.36 -6.88
N TRP A 111 0.18 -7.73 -7.05
CA TRP A 111 -0.29 -8.44 -8.23
C TRP A 111 -0.05 -7.61 -9.50
N HIS A 112 -0.55 -6.37 -9.55
CA HIS A 112 -0.37 -5.50 -10.72
C HIS A 112 1.11 -5.20 -11.03
N ALA A 113 1.97 -5.06 -10.02
CA ALA A 113 3.40 -4.83 -10.24
C ALA A 113 4.10 -6.05 -10.86
N LEU A 114 3.69 -7.27 -10.49
CA LEU A 114 4.17 -8.49 -11.15
C LEU A 114 3.65 -8.59 -12.59
N GLU A 115 2.39 -8.21 -12.84
CA GLU A 115 1.84 -8.16 -14.19
C GLU A 115 2.56 -7.15 -15.09
N ASP A 116 2.83 -5.94 -14.59
CA ASP A 116 3.59 -4.90 -15.30
C ASP A 116 5.02 -5.38 -15.60
N ALA A 117 5.62 -6.14 -14.68
CA ALA A 117 6.93 -6.79 -14.90
C ALA A 117 6.87 -7.98 -15.88
N GLY A 118 5.68 -8.46 -16.26
CA GLY A 118 5.50 -9.66 -17.07
C GLY A 118 5.88 -10.96 -16.35
N ILE A 119 5.82 -10.97 -15.01
CA ILE A 119 6.20 -12.10 -14.17
C ILE A 119 4.93 -12.83 -13.71
N ASP A 120 4.76 -14.08 -14.14
CA ASP A 120 3.77 -15.00 -13.58
C ASP A 120 4.40 -15.75 -12.39
N PRO A 121 4.04 -15.44 -11.13
CA PRO A 121 4.65 -16.08 -9.98
C PRO A 121 4.36 -17.58 -9.90
N ALA A 122 3.26 -18.06 -10.49
CA ALA A 122 2.92 -19.49 -10.51
C ALA A 122 3.81 -20.30 -11.48
N ARG A 123 4.52 -19.63 -12.39
CA ARG A 123 5.43 -20.24 -13.38
C ARG A 123 6.89 -19.88 -13.17
N SER A 124 7.16 -18.93 -12.28
CA SER A 124 8.52 -18.48 -11.99
C SER A 124 9.22 -19.43 -11.01
N GLU A 125 10.48 -19.75 -11.28
CA GLU A 125 11.36 -20.45 -10.33
C GLU A 125 12.18 -19.49 -9.46
N GLU A 126 12.03 -18.17 -9.68
CA GLU A 126 12.76 -17.12 -8.98
C GLU A 126 12.34 -17.00 -7.51
N LEU A 127 13.28 -16.64 -6.64
CA LEU A 127 13.00 -16.30 -5.25
C LEU A 127 12.54 -14.84 -5.13
N ILE A 128 11.23 -14.61 -5.24
CA ILE A 128 10.65 -13.27 -5.14
C ILE A 128 10.45 -12.91 -3.66
N GLY A 129 11.13 -11.85 -3.20
CA GLY A 129 10.97 -11.30 -1.86
C GLY A 129 9.93 -10.17 -1.80
N VAL A 130 9.32 -9.98 -0.63
CA VAL A 130 8.36 -8.91 -0.34
C VAL A 130 8.86 -8.09 0.84
N TYR A 131 9.10 -6.81 0.59
CA TYR A 131 9.49 -5.84 1.61
C TYR A 131 8.40 -4.78 1.65
N ALA A 132 7.71 -4.67 2.77
CA ALA A 132 6.50 -3.86 2.87
C ALA A 132 6.52 -2.99 4.12
N GLY A 133 5.71 -1.95 4.08
CA GLY A 133 5.43 -1.07 5.19
C GLY A 133 4.00 -0.56 5.09
N VAL A 134 3.44 -0.16 6.23
CA VAL A 134 2.04 0.25 6.34
C VAL A 134 1.89 1.39 7.33
N ALA A 135 0.95 2.29 7.08
CA ALA A 135 0.64 3.36 8.00
C ALA A 135 -0.14 2.85 9.22
N TRP A 136 -0.47 3.77 10.11
CA TRP A 136 -1.30 3.45 11.27
C TRP A 136 -2.65 2.88 10.86
N ASN A 137 -2.98 1.69 11.38
CA ASN A 137 -4.25 1.02 11.07
C ASN A 137 -5.42 1.72 11.79
N THR A 138 -6.04 2.68 11.12
CA THR A 138 -7.26 3.34 11.59
C THR A 138 -8.50 2.47 11.42
N TYR A 139 -8.47 1.48 10.52
CA TYR A 139 -9.60 0.57 10.29
C TYR A 139 -9.93 -0.28 11.52
N LEU A 140 -8.91 -0.80 12.20
CA LEU A 140 -9.08 -1.54 13.45
C LEU A 140 -9.80 -0.69 14.51
N LEU A 141 -9.37 0.57 14.69
CA LEU A 141 -9.87 1.45 15.76
C LEU A 141 -11.23 2.06 15.44
N SER A 142 -11.42 2.51 14.20
CA SER A 142 -12.59 3.28 13.78
C SER A 142 -13.72 2.40 13.24
N ASN A 143 -13.41 1.19 12.76
CA ASN A 143 -14.39 0.25 12.24
C ASN A 143 -14.54 -0.96 13.17
N LEU A 144 -13.54 -1.83 13.28
CA LEU A 144 -13.70 -3.13 13.95
C LEU A 144 -14.00 -3.02 15.45
N VAL A 145 -13.31 -2.14 16.18
CA VAL A 145 -13.58 -1.90 17.62
C VAL A 145 -14.95 -1.26 17.85
N ARG A 146 -15.48 -0.52 16.87
CA ARG A 146 -16.80 0.14 16.94
C ARG A 146 -17.95 -0.79 16.56
N HIS A 147 -17.64 -1.94 15.95
CA HIS A 147 -18.57 -2.94 15.46
C HIS A 147 -18.28 -4.33 16.08
N PRO A 148 -18.66 -4.55 17.36
CA PRO A 148 -18.36 -5.79 18.09
C PRO A 148 -18.84 -7.06 17.37
N GLU A 149 -19.93 -6.98 16.61
CA GLU A 149 -20.44 -8.07 15.78
C GLU A 149 -19.46 -8.53 14.70
N LEU A 150 -18.65 -7.63 14.14
CA LEU A 150 -17.58 -7.95 13.20
C LEU A 150 -16.42 -8.64 13.93
N PHE A 151 -16.04 -8.07 15.07
CA PHE A 151 -14.95 -8.55 15.90
C PHE A 151 -15.22 -9.95 16.46
N ASP A 152 -16.37 -10.14 17.12
CA ASP A 152 -16.76 -11.42 17.74
C ASP A 152 -17.04 -12.49 16.68
N GLY A 153 -17.59 -12.10 15.53
CA GLY A 153 -17.88 -13.03 14.43
C GLY A 153 -16.64 -13.55 13.72
N ALA A 154 -15.54 -12.79 13.68
CA ALA A 154 -14.25 -13.26 13.13
C ALA A 154 -13.39 -13.97 14.19
N GLY A 155 -13.50 -13.54 15.45
CA GLY A 155 -12.67 -13.99 16.56
C GLY A 155 -11.36 -13.22 16.66
N GLY A 156 -10.91 -12.97 17.90
CA GLY A 156 -9.77 -12.07 18.16
C GLY A 156 -8.46 -12.45 17.47
N PHE A 157 -8.21 -13.74 17.24
CA PHE A 157 -7.02 -14.19 16.50
C PHE A 157 -7.06 -13.85 15.01
N GLN A 158 -8.23 -13.96 14.38
CA GLN A 158 -8.39 -13.53 12.98
C GLN A 158 -8.20 -12.02 12.87
N VAL A 159 -8.85 -11.25 13.74
CA VAL A 159 -8.69 -9.79 13.77
C VAL A 159 -7.23 -9.40 13.94
N PHE A 160 -6.49 -10.08 14.82
CA PHE A 160 -5.05 -9.86 14.98
C PHE A 160 -4.27 -10.10 13.67
N ILE A 161 -4.44 -11.27 13.03
CA ILE A 161 -3.73 -11.60 11.79
C ILE A 161 -4.09 -10.67 10.63
N THR A 162 -5.33 -10.19 10.57
CA THR A 162 -5.82 -9.37 9.46
C THR A 162 -5.59 -7.87 9.65
N ASN A 163 -5.10 -7.43 10.82
CA ASN A 163 -4.93 -6.02 11.13
C ASN A 163 -3.54 -5.65 11.67
N ASP A 164 -2.75 -6.60 12.15
CA ASP A 164 -1.37 -6.33 12.53
C ASP A 164 -0.49 -6.20 11.27
N LYS A 165 0.42 -5.22 11.32
CA LYS A 165 1.33 -4.86 10.24
C LYS A 165 2.28 -6.00 9.84
N ASP A 166 2.60 -6.88 10.78
CA ASP A 166 3.59 -7.94 10.58
C ASP A 166 3.13 -8.97 9.53
N PHE A 167 1.82 -9.04 9.28
CA PHE A 167 1.22 -9.97 8.32
C PHE A 167 1.14 -9.44 6.89
N MET A 168 1.33 -8.14 6.64
CA MET A 168 1.22 -7.57 5.29
C MET A 168 2.14 -8.26 4.26
N PRO A 169 3.48 -8.32 4.45
CA PRO A 169 4.36 -8.93 3.46
C PRO A 169 4.21 -10.46 3.39
N THR A 170 3.96 -11.11 4.51
CA THR A 170 3.80 -12.57 4.57
C THR A 170 2.47 -13.02 3.95
N ARG A 171 1.42 -12.20 4.03
CA ARG A 171 0.13 -12.42 3.34
C ARG A 171 0.31 -12.37 1.83
N VAL A 172 1.05 -11.40 1.30
CA VAL A 172 1.37 -11.33 -0.13
C VAL A 172 2.16 -12.56 -0.57
N ALA A 173 3.23 -12.88 0.17
CA ALA A 173 4.03 -14.07 -0.14
C ALA A 173 3.19 -15.36 -0.12
N TYR A 174 2.29 -15.50 0.85
CA TYR A 174 1.38 -16.64 0.94
C TYR A 174 0.37 -16.69 -0.23
N LYS A 175 -0.29 -15.56 -0.52
CA LYS A 175 -1.35 -15.51 -1.54
C LYS A 175 -0.83 -15.61 -2.96
N LEU A 176 0.37 -15.12 -3.22
CA LEU A 176 1.00 -15.11 -4.55
C LEU A 176 2.08 -16.19 -4.71
N ASP A 177 2.20 -17.10 -3.74
CA ASP A 177 3.17 -18.20 -3.71
C ASP A 177 4.66 -17.79 -3.78
N LEU A 178 5.00 -16.59 -3.30
CA LEU A 178 6.37 -16.04 -3.36
C LEU A 178 7.26 -16.67 -2.29
N LYS A 179 8.46 -17.12 -2.69
CA LYS A 179 9.36 -17.94 -1.84
C LYS A 179 10.60 -17.21 -1.31
N GLY A 180 10.77 -15.93 -1.64
CA GLY A 180 11.83 -15.10 -1.08
C GLY A 180 11.51 -14.59 0.33
N PRO A 181 12.38 -13.72 0.89
CA PRO A 181 12.15 -13.08 2.18
C PRO A 181 10.85 -12.26 2.18
N ALA A 182 10.04 -12.35 3.24
CA ALA A 182 8.85 -11.53 3.42
C ALA A 182 8.97 -10.74 4.73
N MET A 183 9.29 -9.44 4.65
CA MET A 183 9.68 -8.63 5.80
C MET A 183 8.89 -7.33 5.90
N ILE A 184 8.43 -7.04 7.12
CA ILE A 184 7.84 -5.76 7.49
C ILE A 184 8.98 -4.80 7.87
N VAL A 185 9.03 -3.64 7.22
CA VAL A 185 10.01 -2.59 7.49
C VAL A 185 9.25 -1.33 7.89
N GLN A 186 9.64 -0.72 9.01
CA GLN A 186 8.92 0.43 9.58
C GLN A 186 9.90 1.47 10.11
N THR A 187 9.98 2.60 9.43
CA THR A 187 10.83 3.75 9.78
C THR A 187 10.07 5.08 9.67
N SER A 188 8.76 5.05 9.87
CA SER A 188 7.86 6.21 9.72
C SER A 188 7.88 6.75 8.28
N CYS A 189 8.16 8.04 8.06
CA CYS A 189 8.06 8.66 6.73
C CYS A 189 9.07 8.10 5.72
N SER A 190 10.15 7.44 6.16
CA SER A 190 11.14 6.79 5.29
C SER A 190 10.85 5.30 5.06
N THR A 191 9.70 4.78 5.51
CA THR A 191 9.40 3.34 5.51
C THR A 191 9.59 2.66 4.14
N SER A 192 9.27 3.36 3.04
CA SER A 192 9.33 2.80 1.70
C SER A 192 10.69 2.96 0.99
N LEU A 193 11.68 3.62 1.62
CA LEU A 193 12.96 4.00 0.99
C LEU A 193 14.15 3.19 1.54
#